data_AF-A0AAN9U442-F1
#
_entry.id   AF-A0AAN9U442-F1
#
_cell.length_a   1.000
_cell.length_b   1.000
_cell.length_c   1.000
_cell.angle_alpha   90.00
_cell.angle_beta   90.00
_cell.angle_gamma   90.00
#
_symmetry.space_group_name_H-M   'P 1'
#
loop_
_entity.id
_entity.type
_entity.pdbx_description
1 polymer ?
#
loop_
_entity_poly.entity_id
_entity_poly.type
_entity_poly.pdbx_seq_one_letter_code
_entity_poly.pdbx_strand_id
1 'polypeptide(L)'
;MSWSSSLLFVLQYGLYRHHNEKDGSAFSDIHLLVIDTRQLPPRTFVKDLEIIPIFAPFNGEWNQYKDLSRILNLRQSDYYFGEYLSQGDLDLTGKAAQTSLQQLIDLGLFSLVPQMRDEESWGSWARPVVGFRKCFNDTADVYASRTEVRRAITIAEGAFGGPWTIPVSAMLLALQPRQRSDSAIVRGFEAMFTEAEFRTASLSEMYIDEERLPEVAQFRRLIGDIDSYLSPVDDMVNSFEALGIEA
;
A
#
# COMPACT_ATOMS: atom_id res chain seq x y z
N MET A 1 1.93 -13.63 11.27
CA MET A 1 1.63 -12.88 10.04
C MET A 1 0.75 -11.70 10.42
N SER A 2 1.07 -10.51 9.95
CA SER A 2 0.20 -9.31 10.07
C SER A 2 -0.10 -8.84 8.65
N TRP A 3 -1.34 -8.44 8.40
CA TRP A 3 -1.81 -7.99 7.09
C TRP A 3 -2.23 -6.54 7.19
N SER A 4 -1.80 -5.73 6.23
CA SER A 4 -2.20 -4.33 6.15
C SER A 4 -2.30 -3.89 4.69
N SER A 5 -3.25 -3.02 4.38
CA SER A 5 -3.34 -2.33 3.08
C SER A 5 -2.35 -1.15 2.95
N SER A 6 -1.69 -0.76 4.04
CA SER A 6 -0.75 0.37 4.08
C SER A 6 0.69 -0.12 3.93
N LEU A 7 1.28 0.08 2.74
CA LEU A 7 2.70 -0.21 2.51
C LEU A 7 3.60 0.62 3.44
N LEU A 8 3.25 1.88 3.70
CA LEU A 8 3.94 2.75 4.65
C LEU A 8 4.06 2.09 6.03
N PHE A 9 2.95 1.57 6.54
CA PHE A 9 2.91 0.93 7.85
C PHE A 9 3.71 -0.36 7.90
N VAL A 10 3.63 -1.20 6.86
CA VAL A 10 4.37 -2.47 6.78
C VAL A 10 5.87 -2.23 6.70
N LEU A 11 6.32 -1.24 5.92
CA LEU A 11 7.72 -0.85 5.84
C LEU A 11 8.25 -0.36 7.19
N GLN A 12 7.53 0.55 7.85
CA GLN A 12 7.91 1.03 9.19
C GLN A 12 7.92 -0.11 10.21
N TYR A 13 6.99 -1.05 10.12
CA TYR A 13 6.97 -2.22 11.00
C TYR A 13 8.23 -3.08 10.82
N GLY A 14 8.68 -3.27 9.58
CA GLY A 14 9.92 -3.97 9.29
C GLY A 14 11.14 -3.28 9.91
N LEU A 15 11.25 -1.96 9.76
CA LEU A 15 12.32 -1.18 10.39
C LEU A 15 12.27 -1.27 11.93
N TYR A 16 11.07 -1.23 12.50
CA TYR A 16 10.86 -1.43 13.93
C TYR A 16 11.30 -2.80 14.43
N ARG A 17 10.96 -3.87 13.71
CA ARG A 17 11.38 -5.23 14.05
C ARG A 17 12.90 -5.39 14.04
N HIS A 18 13.58 -4.77 13.08
CA HIS A 18 15.03 -4.77 13.03
C HIS A 18 15.66 -4.06 14.23
N HIS A 19 15.13 -2.89 14.58
CA HIS A 19 15.66 -2.07 15.68
C HIS A 19 15.31 -2.61 17.08
N ASN A 20 14.21 -3.35 17.21
CA ASN A 20 13.73 -3.84 18.50
C ASN A 20 14.69 -4.88 19.10
N GLU A 21 15.28 -4.63 20.26
CA GLU A 21 16.23 -5.54 20.92
C GLU A 21 15.70 -6.96 21.20
N LYS A 22 14.37 -7.14 21.32
CA LYS A 22 13.76 -8.45 21.55
C LYS A 22 13.58 -9.27 20.28
N ASP A 23 13.41 -8.60 19.14
CA ASP A 23 13.28 -9.24 17.83
C ASP A 23 14.65 -9.25 17.14
N GLY A 24 15.18 -8.06 16.85
CA GLY A 24 16.56 -7.87 16.38
C GLY A 24 16.83 -8.55 15.04
N SER A 25 15.78 -8.90 14.29
CA SER A 25 15.91 -9.60 13.01
C SER A 25 16.74 -8.79 12.03
N ALA A 26 17.64 -9.44 11.30
CA ALA A 26 18.33 -8.79 10.20
C ALA A 26 17.32 -8.40 9.09
N PHE A 27 17.63 -7.37 8.31
CA PHE A 27 16.77 -6.97 7.19
C PHE A 27 16.55 -8.08 6.16
N SER A 28 17.50 -9.01 6.03
CA SER A 28 17.38 -10.20 5.18
C SER A 28 16.32 -11.19 5.66
N ASP A 29 16.03 -11.19 6.97
CA ASP A 29 15.12 -12.14 7.61
C ASP A 29 13.69 -11.58 7.74
N ILE A 30 13.53 -10.27 7.52
CA ILE A 30 12.24 -9.58 7.52
C ILE A 30 11.67 -9.60 6.11
N HIS A 31 10.57 -10.31 5.93
CA HIS A 31 9.94 -10.51 4.64
C HIS A 31 8.61 -9.77 4.51
N LEU A 32 8.40 -9.13 3.37
CA LEU A 32 7.14 -8.53 2.97
C LEU A 32 6.45 -9.45 1.97
N LEU A 33 5.15 -9.66 2.17
CA LEU A 33 4.30 -10.41 1.26
C LEU A 33 3.26 -9.47 0.66
N VAL A 34 3.07 -9.58 -0.64
CA VAL A 34 1.98 -8.94 -1.38
C VAL A 34 1.09 -10.04 -1.95
N ILE A 35 -0.22 -9.90 -1.78
CA ILE A 35 -1.22 -10.90 -2.16
C ILE A 35 -2.33 -10.27 -3.00
N ASP A 36 -2.97 -11.08 -3.83
CA ASP A 36 -4.14 -10.70 -4.61
C ASP A 36 -5.33 -11.39 -3.96
N THR A 37 -6.11 -10.61 -3.23
CA THR A 37 -7.24 -11.12 -2.44
C THR A 37 -8.36 -11.68 -3.31
N ARG A 38 -8.40 -11.36 -4.61
CA ARG A 38 -9.36 -11.95 -5.58
C ARG A 38 -9.07 -13.42 -5.85
N GLN A 39 -7.84 -13.86 -5.62
CA GLN A 39 -7.42 -15.25 -5.79
C GLN A 39 -7.65 -16.10 -4.53
N LEU A 40 -8.25 -15.51 -3.50
CA LEU A 40 -8.53 -16.14 -2.23
C LEU A 40 -10.05 -16.22 -2.00
N PRO A 41 -10.54 -17.21 -1.23
CA PRO A 41 -11.96 -17.31 -0.92
C PRO A 41 -12.49 -16.00 -0.30
N PRO A 42 -13.73 -15.59 -0.61
CA PRO A 42 -14.36 -14.46 0.06
C PRO A 42 -14.32 -14.62 1.58
N ARG A 43 -14.12 -13.51 2.30
CA ARG A 43 -14.03 -13.46 3.79
C ARG A 43 -12.77 -14.10 4.39
N THR A 44 -11.76 -14.42 3.57
CA THR A 44 -10.44 -14.86 4.08
C THR A 44 -9.82 -13.80 5.00
N PHE A 45 -10.02 -12.52 4.70
CA PHE A 45 -9.56 -11.40 5.52
C PHE A 45 -10.75 -10.64 6.09
N VAL A 46 -10.64 -10.26 7.37
CA VAL A 46 -11.59 -9.41 8.07
C VAL A 46 -10.87 -8.19 8.62
N LYS A 47 -11.40 -7.00 8.36
CA LYS A 47 -10.83 -5.74 8.85
C LYS A 47 -10.89 -5.72 10.38
N ASP A 48 -9.83 -5.21 11.02
CA ASP A 48 -9.81 -5.08 12.47
C ASP A 48 -10.94 -4.14 12.97
N LEU A 49 -11.24 -3.07 12.22
CA LEU A 49 -12.33 -2.13 12.48
C LEU A 49 -13.73 -2.78 12.43
N GLU A 50 -13.91 -3.87 11.69
CA GLU A 50 -15.19 -4.58 11.63
C GLU A 50 -15.36 -5.56 12.80
N ILE A 51 -14.28 -6.22 13.19
CA ILE A 51 -14.34 -7.31 14.18
C ILE A 51 -14.14 -6.83 15.62
N ILE A 52 -13.29 -5.83 15.87
CA ILE A 52 -13.02 -5.33 17.22
C ILE A 52 -14.31 -4.83 17.91
N PRO A 53 -15.20 -4.04 17.27
CA PRO A 53 -16.43 -3.58 17.92
C PRO A 53 -17.37 -4.72 18.35
N ILE A 54 -17.33 -5.86 17.64
CA ILE A 54 -18.15 -7.03 17.95
C ILE A 54 -17.65 -7.69 19.24
N PHE A 55 -16.33 -7.76 19.43
CA PHE A 55 -15.71 -8.43 20.58
C PHE A 55 -15.44 -7.51 21.77
N ALA A 56 -15.36 -6.20 21.57
CA ALA A 56 -15.08 -5.23 22.63
C ALA A 56 -16.03 -5.34 23.85
N PRO A 57 -17.34 -5.60 23.70
CA PRO A 57 -18.24 -5.81 24.83
C PRO A 57 -17.95 -7.05 25.68
N PHE A 58 -17.26 -8.05 25.12
CA PHE A 58 -16.98 -9.33 25.78
C PHE A 58 -15.63 -9.35 26.50
N ASN A 59 -14.95 -8.20 26.58
CA ASN A 59 -13.74 -8.07 27.35
C ASN A 59 -14.02 -8.30 28.84
N GLY A 60 -13.72 -9.51 29.31
CA GLY A 60 -13.88 -9.86 30.71
C GLY A 60 -12.97 -9.03 31.63
N GLU A 61 -13.27 -9.03 32.93
CA GLU A 61 -12.57 -8.31 34.00
C GLU A 61 -11.08 -8.66 34.17
N TRP A 62 -10.53 -9.53 33.32
CA TRP A 62 -9.28 -10.25 33.55
C TRP A 62 -8.01 -9.44 33.23
N ASN A 63 -8.09 -8.31 32.51
CA ASN A 63 -6.91 -7.48 32.28
C ASN A 63 -7.23 -6.04 31.82
N GLN A 64 -7.08 -5.07 32.73
CA GLN A 64 -7.21 -3.63 32.45
C GLN A 64 -6.24 -3.09 31.38
N TYR A 65 -5.19 -3.84 31.03
CA TYR A 65 -4.18 -3.44 30.04
C TYR A 65 -4.43 -4.01 28.62
N LYS A 66 -5.42 -4.91 28.45
CA LYS A 66 -5.76 -5.55 27.16
C LYS A 66 -7.20 -5.24 26.75
N ASP A 67 -7.56 -3.96 26.85
CA ASP A 67 -8.90 -3.50 26.52
C ASP A 67 -9.09 -3.29 25.01
N LEU A 68 -9.92 -4.11 24.38
CA LEU A 68 -10.36 -3.99 22.98
C LEU A 68 -11.09 -2.66 22.77
N SER A 69 -11.76 -2.11 23.77
CA SER A 69 -12.38 -0.79 23.68
C SER A 69 -11.31 0.30 23.53
N ARG A 70 -10.20 0.18 24.28
CA ARG A 70 -9.03 1.05 24.10
C ARG A 70 -8.38 0.88 22.73
N ILE A 71 -8.25 -0.35 22.23
CA ILE A 71 -7.72 -0.60 20.88
C ILE A 71 -8.65 0.01 19.84
N LEU A 72 -9.97 -0.16 19.98
CA LEU A 72 -10.97 0.44 19.10
C LEU A 72 -10.85 1.95 19.06
N ASN A 73 -10.73 2.61 20.22
CA ASN A 73 -10.54 4.06 20.29
C ASN A 73 -9.26 4.51 19.56
N LEU A 74 -8.17 3.75 19.65
CA LEU A 74 -6.95 4.03 18.88
C LEU A 74 -7.21 3.87 17.38
N ARG A 75 -7.86 2.78 16.95
CA ARG A 75 -8.21 2.54 15.54
C ARG A 75 -9.22 3.56 14.98
N GLN A 76 -10.01 4.19 15.83
CA GLN A 76 -10.91 5.28 15.45
C GLN A 76 -10.21 6.66 15.41
N SER A 77 -8.92 6.73 15.71
CA SER A 77 -8.10 7.94 15.63
C SER A 77 -7.06 7.84 14.49
N ASP A 78 -6.03 8.68 14.49
CA ASP A 78 -4.92 8.64 13.50
C ASP A 78 -4.10 7.33 13.56
N TYR A 79 -4.35 6.47 14.55
CA TYR A 79 -3.68 5.19 14.76
C TYR A 79 -4.39 4.00 14.07
N TYR A 80 -5.12 4.27 12.99
CA TYR A 80 -5.58 3.23 12.06
C TYR A 80 -4.53 2.93 11.00
N PHE A 81 -4.27 1.65 10.75
CA PHE A 81 -3.21 1.24 9.83
C PHE A 81 -3.68 0.23 8.77
N GLY A 82 -4.99 0.13 8.56
CA GLY A 82 -5.55 -0.74 7.52
C GLY A 82 -5.31 -2.22 7.79
N GLU A 83 -5.38 -2.65 9.05
CA GLU A 83 -5.00 -4.01 9.46
C GLU A 83 -6.13 -5.02 9.24
N TYR A 84 -5.73 -6.25 8.87
CA TYR A 84 -6.66 -7.36 8.61
C TYR A 84 -6.25 -8.60 9.40
N LEU A 85 -7.25 -9.35 9.84
CA LEU A 85 -7.12 -10.69 10.40
C LEU A 85 -7.43 -11.71 9.32
N SER A 86 -6.51 -12.65 9.08
CA SER A 86 -6.76 -13.81 8.22
C SER A 86 -7.50 -14.90 8.99
N GLN A 87 -8.48 -15.55 8.36
CA GLN A 87 -9.23 -16.67 8.92
C GLN A 87 -8.80 -18.00 8.30
N GLY A 88 -8.66 -19.03 9.15
CA GLY A 88 -8.32 -20.39 8.73
C GLY A 88 -6.90 -20.55 8.20
N ASP A 89 -6.65 -21.67 7.52
CA ASP A 89 -5.38 -21.97 6.86
C ASP A 89 -5.26 -21.18 5.56
N LEU A 90 -4.15 -20.45 5.40
CA LEU A 90 -3.92 -19.57 4.27
C LEU A 90 -2.89 -20.18 3.31
N ASP A 91 -3.37 -20.81 2.24
CA ASP A 91 -2.52 -21.28 1.14
C ASP A 91 -2.24 -20.15 0.14
N LEU A 92 -1.01 -19.62 0.23
CA LEU A 92 -0.48 -18.54 -0.59
C LEU A 92 0.30 -19.04 -1.83
N THR A 93 0.36 -20.34 -2.06
CA THR A 93 1.13 -20.91 -3.17
C THR A 93 0.65 -20.35 -4.51
N GLY A 94 1.54 -19.63 -5.21
CA GLY A 94 1.23 -18.98 -6.49
C GLY A 94 0.31 -17.76 -6.41
N LYS A 95 -0.10 -17.32 -5.21
CA LYS A 95 -1.05 -16.21 -4.98
C LYS A 95 -0.41 -15.01 -4.27
N ALA A 96 0.88 -15.11 -3.98
CA ALA A 96 1.66 -14.10 -3.29
C ALA A 96 3.01 -13.90 -3.98
N ALA A 97 3.53 -12.68 -3.91
CA ALA A 97 4.95 -12.43 -4.04
C ALA A 97 5.56 -12.11 -2.67
N GLN A 98 6.82 -12.51 -2.50
CA GLN A 98 7.57 -12.30 -1.27
C GLN A 98 8.92 -11.68 -1.61
N THR A 99 9.35 -10.74 -0.76
CA THR A 99 10.69 -10.15 -0.84
C THR A 99 11.23 -9.88 0.55
N SER A 100 12.55 -9.69 0.69
CA SER A 100 13.15 -9.26 1.96
C SER A 100 13.20 -7.73 2.03
N LEU A 101 13.20 -7.18 3.25
CA LEU A 101 13.39 -5.75 3.46
C LEU A 101 14.78 -5.31 2.98
N GLN A 102 15.79 -6.17 3.11
CA GLN A 102 17.13 -5.93 2.54
C GLN A 102 17.07 -5.70 1.03
N GLN A 103 16.33 -6.55 0.28
CA GLN A 103 16.21 -6.40 -1.17
C GLN A 103 15.59 -5.06 -1.56
N LEU A 104 14.57 -4.60 -0.83
CA LEU A 104 13.97 -3.28 -1.05
C LEU A 104 14.99 -2.15 -0.81
N ILE A 105 15.79 -2.26 0.25
CA ILE A 105 16.83 -1.29 0.58
C ILE A 105 17.91 -1.25 -0.51
N ASP A 106 18.39 -2.42 -0.95
CA ASP A 106 19.44 -2.56 -1.97
C ASP A 106 19.00 -2.01 -3.33
N LEU A 107 17.71 -2.19 -3.69
CA LEU A 107 17.11 -1.60 -4.89
C LEU A 107 16.82 -0.09 -4.74
N GLY A 108 17.00 0.46 -3.55
CA GLY A 108 17.03 1.89 -3.29
C GLY A 108 15.78 2.45 -2.60
N LEU A 109 15.12 1.69 -1.72
CA LEU A 109 13.99 2.17 -0.92
C LEU A 109 14.30 3.50 -0.22
N PHE A 110 15.43 3.62 0.47
CA PHE A 110 15.82 4.87 1.15
C PHE A 110 16.22 6.00 0.20
N SER A 111 16.53 5.70 -1.06
CA SER A 111 16.71 6.75 -2.07
C SER A 111 15.38 7.26 -2.60
N LEU A 112 14.34 6.42 -2.62
CA LEU A 112 12.99 6.80 -3.03
C LEU A 112 12.23 7.49 -1.91
N VAL A 113 12.37 7.01 -0.67
CA VAL A 113 11.70 7.53 0.53
C VAL A 113 12.74 7.81 1.62
N PRO A 114 13.48 8.93 1.53
CA PRO A 114 14.57 9.24 2.46
C PRO A 114 14.15 9.31 3.92
N GLN A 115 12.90 9.69 4.21
CA GLN A 115 12.37 9.80 5.57
C GLN A 115 12.40 8.45 6.31
N MET A 116 12.31 7.32 5.59
CA MET A 116 12.37 5.99 6.20
C MET A 116 13.78 5.61 6.66
N ARG A 117 14.82 6.35 6.25
CA ARG A 117 16.20 6.08 6.67
C ARG A 117 16.51 6.59 8.08
N ASP A 118 15.62 7.39 8.68
CA ASP A 118 15.83 7.96 10.01
C ASP A 118 15.78 6.87 11.10
N GLU A 119 16.96 6.41 11.53
CA GLU A 119 17.11 5.34 12.52
C GLU A 119 16.51 5.68 13.88
N GLU A 120 16.46 6.97 14.25
CA GLU A 120 15.82 7.40 15.50
C GLU A 120 14.32 7.06 15.51
N SER A 121 13.69 7.09 14.33
CA SER A 121 12.29 6.74 14.15
C SER A 121 12.04 5.23 14.28
N TRP A 122 13.03 4.38 14.01
CA TRP A 122 12.86 2.92 13.97
C TRP A 122 12.52 2.33 15.34
N GLY A 123 12.87 3.00 16.44
CA GLY A 123 12.47 2.59 17.79
C GLY A 123 10.96 2.64 18.07
N SER A 124 10.16 3.22 17.18
CA SER A 124 8.71 3.32 17.30
C SER A 124 8.01 2.86 16.04
N TRP A 125 6.91 2.14 16.20
CA TRP A 125 6.12 1.67 15.07
C TRP A 125 5.07 2.70 14.63
N ALA A 126 4.16 3.05 15.53
CA ALA A 126 2.96 3.80 15.18
C ALA A 126 3.21 5.30 14.97
N ARG A 127 4.04 5.93 15.82
CA ARG A 127 4.24 7.38 15.79
C ARG A 127 4.90 7.86 14.50
N PRO A 128 5.94 7.19 13.96
CA PRO A 128 6.54 7.59 12.68
C PRO A 128 5.53 7.53 11.54
N VAL A 129 4.67 6.52 11.48
CA VAL A 129 3.61 6.42 10.45
C VAL A 129 2.66 7.61 10.54
N VAL A 130 2.18 7.95 11.74
CA VAL A 130 1.32 9.12 11.96
C VAL A 130 2.03 10.42 11.56
N GLY A 131 3.31 10.56 11.93
CA GLY A 131 4.14 11.71 11.56
C GLY A 131 4.30 11.84 10.04
N PHE A 132 4.58 10.73 9.38
CA PHE A 132 4.73 10.63 7.93
C PHE A 132 3.45 11.06 7.20
N ARG A 133 2.28 10.64 7.70
CA ARG A 133 0.98 11.00 7.13
C ARG A 133 0.67 12.50 7.20
N LYS A 134 1.28 13.26 8.11
CA LYS A 134 1.07 14.71 8.19
C LYS A 134 1.46 15.42 6.91
N CYS A 135 2.45 14.90 6.17
CA CYS A 135 2.86 15.46 4.88
C CYS A 135 1.75 15.43 3.83
N PHE A 136 0.74 14.56 3.97
CA PHE A 136 -0.41 14.51 3.06
C PHE A 136 -1.49 15.55 3.38
N ASN A 137 -1.37 16.24 4.52
CA ASN A 137 -2.25 17.36 4.86
C ASN A 137 -1.74 18.68 4.25
N ASP A 138 -0.47 18.74 3.86
CA ASP A 138 0.10 19.89 3.18
C ASP A 138 -0.42 19.92 1.74
N THR A 139 -0.97 21.06 1.32
CA THR A 139 -1.61 21.23 -0.01
C THR A 139 -0.62 21.42 -1.17
N ALA A 140 0.68 21.32 -0.91
CA ALA A 140 1.71 21.42 -1.93
C ALA A 140 1.92 20.06 -2.58
N ASP A 141 1.19 19.83 -3.67
CA ASP A 141 1.39 18.67 -4.54
C ASP A 141 2.87 18.55 -4.97
N VAL A 142 3.45 17.36 -4.81
CA VAL A 142 4.85 17.08 -5.12
C VAL A 142 4.95 16.38 -6.47
N TYR A 143 5.58 17.05 -7.46
CA TYR A 143 5.89 16.43 -8.74
C TYR A 143 6.92 15.31 -8.59
N ALA A 144 6.67 14.17 -9.21
CA ALA A 144 7.63 13.09 -9.33
C ALA A 144 8.69 13.42 -10.38
N SER A 145 9.94 13.18 -10.04
CA SER A 145 11.02 13.14 -11.02
C SER A 145 11.00 11.81 -11.78
N ARG A 146 11.51 11.83 -13.02
CA ARG A 146 11.71 10.60 -13.81
C ARG A 146 12.59 9.57 -13.10
N THR A 147 13.51 10.04 -12.25
CA THR A 147 14.39 9.17 -11.46
C THR A 147 13.62 8.44 -10.36
N GLU A 148 12.68 9.10 -9.68
CA GLU A 148 11.79 8.46 -8.70
C GLU A 148 10.90 7.42 -9.36
N VAL A 149 10.28 7.74 -10.50
CA VAL A 149 9.42 6.80 -11.23
C VAL A 149 10.20 5.55 -11.66
N ARG A 150 11.38 5.74 -12.28
CA ARG A 150 12.24 4.61 -12.67
C ARG A 150 12.66 3.78 -11.45
N ARG A 151 12.98 4.42 -10.34
CA ARG A 151 13.40 3.73 -9.11
C ARG A 151 12.25 2.93 -8.51
N ALA A 152 11.04 3.47 -8.44
CA ALA A 152 9.87 2.74 -7.96
C ALA A 152 9.59 1.50 -8.81
N ILE A 153 9.67 1.62 -10.14
CA ILE A 153 9.54 0.48 -11.07
C ILE A 153 10.66 -0.55 -10.84
N THR A 154 11.92 -0.10 -10.72
CA THR A 154 13.08 -0.98 -10.49
C THR A 154 12.93 -1.76 -9.17
N ILE A 155 12.48 -1.10 -8.10
CA ILE A 155 12.23 -1.75 -6.81
C ILE A 155 11.12 -2.79 -6.98
N ALA A 156 9.98 -2.43 -7.57
CA ALA A 156 8.85 -3.33 -7.71
C ALA A 156 9.17 -4.57 -8.57
N GLU A 157 9.84 -4.37 -9.70
CA GLU A 157 10.25 -5.42 -10.62
C GLU A 157 11.30 -6.35 -9.99
N GLY A 158 12.34 -5.78 -9.38
CA GLY A 158 13.43 -6.54 -8.78
C GLY A 158 13.08 -7.20 -7.44
N ALA A 159 12.04 -6.73 -6.75
CA ALA A 159 11.64 -7.28 -5.45
C ALA A 159 10.47 -8.26 -5.55
N PHE A 160 9.48 -8.01 -6.41
CA PHE A 160 8.25 -8.82 -6.50
C PHE A 160 8.03 -9.40 -7.90
N GLY A 161 8.35 -8.62 -8.94
CA GLY A 161 8.31 -9.06 -10.33
C GLY A 161 6.91 -9.38 -10.88
N GLY A 162 6.87 -9.73 -12.16
CA GLY A 162 5.66 -10.18 -12.86
C GLY A 162 4.46 -9.24 -12.67
N PRO A 163 3.27 -9.75 -12.32
CA PRO A 163 2.05 -8.94 -12.21
C PRO A 163 2.07 -7.93 -11.05
N TRP A 164 3.04 -8.03 -10.13
CA TRP A 164 3.15 -7.15 -8.97
C TRP A 164 3.88 -5.84 -9.27
N THR A 165 4.63 -5.77 -10.38
CA THR A 165 5.48 -4.63 -10.69
C THR A 165 4.67 -3.33 -10.78
N ILE A 166 3.54 -3.34 -11.49
CA ILE A 166 2.67 -2.17 -11.66
C ILE A 166 2.04 -1.74 -10.33
N PRO A 167 1.28 -2.59 -9.59
CA PRO A 167 0.64 -2.15 -8.35
C PRO A 167 1.66 -1.73 -7.29
N VAL A 168 2.77 -2.46 -7.12
CA VAL A 168 3.76 -2.12 -6.09
C VAL A 168 4.52 -0.84 -6.44
N SER A 169 4.88 -0.60 -7.71
CA SER A 169 5.53 0.67 -8.09
C SER A 169 4.61 1.88 -7.86
N ALA A 170 3.31 1.75 -8.14
CA ALA A 170 2.32 2.77 -7.83
C ALA A 170 2.16 2.97 -6.31
N MET A 171 2.15 1.90 -5.50
CA MET A 171 2.14 2.01 -4.03
C MET A 171 3.39 2.72 -3.50
N LEU A 172 4.57 2.42 -4.04
CA LEU A 172 5.83 3.07 -3.67
C LEU A 172 5.81 4.58 -4.00
N LEU A 173 5.29 4.96 -5.17
CA LEU A 173 5.13 6.37 -5.55
C LEU A 173 4.09 7.09 -4.69
N ALA A 174 3.07 6.36 -4.21
CA ALA A 174 2.01 6.86 -3.35
C ALA A 174 2.46 7.11 -1.90
N LEU A 175 3.69 6.74 -1.53
CA LEU A 175 4.31 7.12 -0.26
C LEU A 175 4.64 8.62 -0.19
N GLN A 176 4.28 9.44 -1.19
CA GLN A 176 4.38 10.89 -1.15
C GLN A 176 3.10 11.52 -1.74
N PRO A 177 2.72 12.74 -1.33
CA PRO A 177 1.54 13.44 -1.86
C PRO A 177 1.79 13.92 -3.30
N ARG A 178 1.70 13.00 -4.28
CA ARG A 178 1.98 13.30 -5.68
C ARG A 178 0.90 14.16 -6.31
N GLN A 179 1.32 15.04 -7.21
CA GLN A 179 0.44 15.82 -8.08
C GLN A 179 -0.53 14.91 -8.84
N ARG A 180 -1.79 15.35 -8.96
CA ARG A 180 -2.77 14.70 -9.83
C ARG A 180 -2.34 14.75 -11.29
N SER A 181 -2.53 13.63 -11.99
CA SER A 181 -2.20 13.48 -13.41
C SER A 181 -0.74 13.87 -13.71
N ASP A 182 0.18 13.51 -12.81
CA ASP A 182 1.60 13.80 -12.94
C ASP A 182 2.16 13.15 -14.21
N SER A 183 2.51 14.00 -15.18
CA SER A 183 3.01 13.57 -16.50
C SER A 183 4.28 12.72 -16.43
N ALA A 184 5.11 12.86 -15.40
CA ALA A 184 6.31 12.04 -15.24
C ALA A 184 5.95 10.60 -14.83
N ILE A 185 4.92 10.44 -13.99
CA ILE A 185 4.40 9.13 -13.60
C ILE A 185 3.73 8.48 -14.80
N VAL A 186 2.72 9.14 -15.39
CA VAL A 186 1.94 8.59 -16.51
C VAL A 186 2.83 8.16 -17.66
N ARG A 187 3.68 9.07 -18.17
CA ARG A 187 4.59 8.75 -19.29
C ARG A 187 5.66 7.74 -18.91
N GLY A 188 6.06 7.69 -17.64
CA GLY A 188 7.01 6.69 -17.16
C GLY A 188 6.42 5.29 -17.18
N PHE A 189 5.14 5.15 -16.80
CA PHE A 189 4.41 3.89 -16.86
C PHE A 189 4.09 3.48 -18.29
N GLU A 190 3.61 4.41 -19.12
CA GLU A 190 3.34 4.19 -20.56
C GLU A 190 4.59 3.73 -21.32
N ALA A 191 5.76 4.30 -21.00
CA ALA A 191 7.01 3.94 -21.66
C ALA A 191 7.57 2.56 -21.23
N MET A 192 7.17 2.06 -20.06
CA MET A 192 7.74 0.85 -19.45
C MET A 192 6.84 -0.38 -19.59
N PHE A 193 5.52 -0.20 -19.67
CA PHE A 193 4.56 -1.30 -19.65
C PHE A 193 3.62 -1.25 -20.85
N THR A 194 3.26 -2.43 -21.33
CA THR A 194 2.29 -2.63 -22.40
C THR A 194 0.86 -2.62 -21.84
N GLU A 195 -0.12 -2.34 -22.70
CA GLU A 195 -1.54 -2.41 -22.35
C GLU A 195 -1.95 -3.80 -21.79
N ALA A 196 -1.35 -4.87 -22.31
CA ALA A 196 -1.59 -6.23 -21.83
C ALA A 196 -1.12 -6.43 -20.38
N GLU A 197 0.01 -5.81 -20.00
CA GLU A 197 0.51 -5.85 -18.61
C GLU A 197 -0.40 -5.07 -17.67
N PHE A 198 -0.94 -3.92 -18.10
CA PHE A 198 -1.94 -3.18 -17.32
C PHE A 198 -3.23 -3.96 -17.12
N ARG A 199 -3.75 -4.59 -18.18
CA ARG A 199 -4.92 -5.46 -18.09
C ARG A 199 -4.68 -6.63 -17.14
N THR A 200 -3.47 -7.22 -17.16
CA THR A 200 -3.07 -8.30 -16.25
C THR A 200 -2.96 -7.84 -14.80
N ALA A 201 -2.48 -6.62 -14.56
CA ALA A 201 -2.49 -6.04 -13.22
C ALA A 201 -3.92 -5.79 -12.71
N SER A 202 -4.88 -5.59 -13.62
CA SER A 202 -6.32 -5.47 -13.33
C SER A 202 -6.59 -4.46 -12.21
N LEU A 203 -5.97 -3.29 -12.33
CA LEU A 203 -5.94 -2.26 -11.30
C LEU A 203 -7.33 -1.63 -11.05
N SER A 204 -8.14 -1.49 -12.11
CA SER A 204 -9.50 -0.93 -12.05
C SER A 204 -10.49 -1.82 -11.27
N GLU A 205 -10.20 -3.12 -11.17
CA GLU A 205 -11.01 -4.06 -10.39
C GLU A 205 -10.59 -4.14 -8.91
N MET A 206 -9.50 -3.47 -8.52
CA MET A 206 -9.03 -3.53 -7.14
C MET A 206 -9.96 -2.74 -6.21
N TYR A 207 -10.51 -3.44 -5.22
CA TYR A 207 -11.15 -2.76 -4.08
C TYR A 207 -10.08 -2.14 -3.19
N ILE A 208 -10.03 -0.81 -3.15
CA ILE A 208 -9.07 -0.05 -2.34
C ILE A 208 -9.81 0.61 -1.19
N ASP A 209 -9.62 0.07 0.02
CA ASP A 209 -10.08 0.72 1.25
C ASP A 209 -9.08 1.78 1.68
N GLU A 210 -9.39 3.03 1.33
CA GLU A 210 -8.58 4.21 1.65
C GLU A 210 -8.99 4.92 2.94
N GLU A 211 -9.98 4.41 3.68
CA GLU A 211 -10.57 5.13 4.80
C GLU A 211 -9.49 5.44 5.86
N ARG A 212 -9.22 6.74 6.09
CA ARG A 212 -8.21 7.24 7.05
C ARG A 212 -6.76 6.85 6.71
N LEU A 213 -6.48 6.42 5.48
CA LEU A 213 -5.16 6.01 5.01
C LEU A 213 -4.75 6.90 3.81
N PRO A 214 -4.14 8.08 4.02
CA PRO A 214 -3.88 9.04 2.95
C PRO A 214 -2.91 8.51 1.88
N GLU A 215 -1.95 7.66 2.24
CA GLU A 215 -1.06 6.99 1.30
C GLU A 215 -1.80 5.99 0.40
N VAL A 216 -2.84 5.33 0.93
CA VAL A 216 -3.70 4.42 0.16
C VAL A 216 -4.65 5.21 -0.73
N ALA A 217 -5.13 6.37 -0.25
CA ALA A 217 -5.90 7.29 -1.07
C ALA A 217 -5.09 7.87 -2.24
N GLN A 218 -3.82 8.19 -2.01
CA GLN A 218 -2.90 8.59 -3.06
C GLN A 218 -2.70 7.45 -4.07
N PHE A 219 -2.54 6.21 -3.60
CA PHE A 219 -2.43 5.05 -4.48
C PHE A 219 -3.65 4.90 -5.39
N ARG A 220 -4.88 4.95 -4.84
CA ARG A 220 -6.10 4.90 -5.66
C ARG A 220 -6.13 5.99 -6.72
N ARG A 221 -5.72 7.22 -6.37
CA ARG A 221 -5.64 8.33 -7.33
C ARG A 221 -4.64 8.06 -8.44
N LEU A 222 -3.42 7.63 -8.09
CA LEU A 222 -2.38 7.32 -9.09
C LEU A 222 -2.81 6.22 -10.04
N ILE A 223 -3.47 5.18 -9.53
CA ILE A 223 -4.04 4.12 -10.36
C ILE A 223 -5.06 4.68 -11.33
N GLY A 224 -5.99 5.52 -10.87
CA GLY A 224 -6.98 6.16 -11.75
C GLY A 224 -6.33 7.06 -12.82
N ASP A 225 -5.34 7.87 -12.44
CA ASP A 225 -4.58 8.70 -13.39
C ASP A 225 -3.85 7.85 -14.44
N ILE A 226 -3.26 6.73 -14.05
CA ILE A 226 -2.56 5.82 -14.98
C ILE A 226 -3.58 5.15 -15.92
N ASP A 227 -4.68 4.63 -15.38
CA ASP A 227 -5.70 3.91 -16.14
C ASP A 227 -6.41 4.80 -17.17
N SER A 228 -6.81 6.02 -16.79
CA SER A 228 -7.47 6.97 -17.70
C SER A 228 -6.60 7.36 -18.91
N TYR A 229 -5.28 7.43 -18.73
CA TYR A 229 -4.36 7.78 -19.83
C TYR A 229 -4.04 6.61 -20.76
N LEU A 230 -4.11 5.38 -20.24
CA LEU A 230 -3.77 4.17 -21.00
C LEU A 230 -5.00 3.56 -21.70
N SER A 231 -6.20 3.87 -21.21
CA SER A 231 -7.48 3.47 -21.80
C SER A 231 -8.31 4.69 -22.24
N PRO A 232 -7.80 5.60 -23.10
CA PRO A 232 -8.53 6.81 -23.49
C PRO A 232 -9.79 6.51 -24.35
N VAL A 233 -9.94 5.27 -24.80
CA VAL A 233 -11.01 4.84 -25.72
C VAL A 233 -12.34 4.67 -25.00
N ASP A 234 -12.37 4.28 -23.72
CA ASP A 234 -13.62 4.12 -22.98
C ASP A 234 -14.26 5.48 -22.63
N ASP A 235 -13.48 6.52 -22.40
CA ASP A 235 -14.01 7.88 -22.19
C ASP A 235 -14.61 8.46 -23.47
N MET A 236 -14.05 8.12 -24.64
CA MET A 236 -14.56 8.59 -25.92
C MET A 236 -15.85 7.86 -26.31
N VAL A 237 -15.88 6.53 -26.19
CA VAL A 237 -17.07 5.72 -26.50
C VAL A 237 -18.22 6.05 -25.55
N ASN A 238 -17.98 6.18 -24.24
CA ASN A 238 -19.02 6.61 -23.29
C ASN A 238 -19.50 8.04 -23.55
N SER A 239 -18.62 8.95 -24.02
CA SER A 239 -19.02 10.31 -24.40
C SER A 239 -19.86 10.34 -25.68
N PHE A 240 -19.58 9.46 -26.66
CA PHE A 240 -20.40 9.35 -27.88
C PHE A 240 -21.75 8.68 -27.61
N GLU A 241 -21.79 7.65 -26.76
CA GLU A 241 -23.03 7.01 -26.33
C GLU A 241 -23.90 7.95 -25.46
N ALA A 242 -23.29 8.74 -24.57
CA ALA A 242 -23.99 9.76 -23.78
C ALA A 242 -24.52 10.92 -24.61
N LEU A 243 -23.92 11.19 -25.78
CA LEU A 243 -24.38 12.19 -26.74
C LEU A 243 -25.37 11.62 -27.78
N GLY A 244 -25.71 10.33 -27.69
CA GLY A 244 -26.68 9.67 -28.59
C GLY A 244 -26.23 9.63 -30.05
N ILE A 245 -24.92 9.64 -30.31
CA ILE A 245 -24.38 9.55 -31.66
C ILE A 245 -23.96 8.10 -31.90
N GLU A 246 -24.79 7.35 -32.63
CA GLU A 246 -24.42 6.03 -33.15
C GLU A 246 -23.38 6.18 -34.26
N ALA A 247 -22.37 5.31 -34.27
CA ALA A 247 -21.30 5.26 -35.26
C ALA A 247 -21.76 4.75 -36.63
#